data_AF-A0A6J3B3Z6-F1
#
_entry.id   AF-A0A6J3B3Z6-F1
#
_cell.length_a   1.000
_cell.length_b   1.000
_cell.length_c   1.000
_cell.angle_alpha   90.00
_cell.angle_beta   90.00
_cell.angle_gamma   90.00
#
_symmetry.space_group_name_H-M   'P 1'
#
loop_
_entity.id
_entity.type
_entity.pdbx_description
1 polymer ?
#
loop_
_entity_poly.entity_id
_entity_poly.type
_entity_poly.pdbx_seq_one_letter_code
_entity_poly.pdbx_strand_id
1 'polypeptide(L)'
;MVSLTAPYVSGFLAFREVFFMVDAVRRLREKEPHLVPQVLFVDGNGVLHHRGFGVACHLGVLTDLPCVGVAKKLLQVDGLENSALHKEKIRLLRAGGDSFPLMGGSGTVLGMALRSHDHSTKPLYVSVGHKMSLEAAVRLTHGCCRFRIPEPVRQADIRSRGYIRRTLGIGGAPAPGRERSRKAPRPRACPEGVSEELAGLW
;
A
#
# COMPACT_ATOMS: atom_id res chain seq x y z
N MET A 1 22.53 0.47 8.13
CA MET A 1 21.71 1.59 7.66
C MET A 1 22.02 1.80 6.18
N VAL A 2 21.04 2.16 5.36
CA VAL A 2 21.25 2.47 3.93
C VAL A 2 21.04 3.98 3.72
N SER A 3 21.74 4.56 2.75
CA SER A 3 21.59 5.97 2.38
C SER A 3 21.03 6.06 0.96
N LEU A 4 19.89 6.75 0.79
CA LEU A 4 19.22 6.91 -0.50
C LEU A 4 19.70 8.21 -1.17
N THR A 5 20.81 8.14 -1.90
CA THR A 5 21.46 9.32 -2.51
C THR A 5 20.78 9.82 -3.77
N ALA A 6 20.11 8.94 -4.53
CA ALA A 6 19.34 9.35 -5.70
C ALA A 6 18.15 10.26 -5.31
N PRO A 7 17.79 11.26 -6.14
CA PRO A 7 16.69 12.18 -5.85
C PRO A 7 15.33 11.49 -5.89
N TYR A 8 14.35 12.05 -5.18
CA TYR A 8 12.96 11.60 -5.26
C TYR A 8 12.25 12.24 -6.46
N VAL A 9 11.96 11.43 -7.48
CA VAL A 9 11.12 11.81 -8.61
C VAL A 9 9.96 10.83 -8.70
N SER A 10 8.73 11.34 -8.79
CA SER A 10 7.54 10.51 -8.93
C SER A 10 7.66 9.61 -10.17
N GLY A 11 7.36 8.33 -10.02
CA GLY A 11 7.54 7.33 -11.07
C GLY A 11 8.98 6.81 -11.24
N PHE A 12 9.93 7.22 -10.39
CA PHE A 12 11.32 6.74 -10.40
C PHE A 12 11.79 6.22 -9.04
N LEU A 13 10.86 5.94 -8.12
CA LEU A 13 11.18 5.44 -6.77
C LEU A 13 12.06 4.18 -6.80
N ALA A 14 11.87 3.32 -7.80
CA ALA A 14 12.65 2.11 -8.00
C ALA A 14 14.17 2.38 -8.06
N PHE A 15 14.61 3.47 -8.69
CA PHE A 15 16.04 3.81 -8.79
C PHE A 15 16.68 4.16 -7.45
N ARG A 16 15.88 4.55 -6.45
CA ARG A 16 16.37 4.83 -5.10
C ARG A 16 16.54 3.54 -4.30
N GLU A 17 15.63 2.58 -4.45
CA GLU A 17 15.48 1.48 -3.48
C GLU A 17 15.94 0.11 -4.01
N VAL A 18 15.79 -0.15 -5.31
CA VAL A 18 15.93 -1.51 -5.87
C VAL A 18 17.32 -2.08 -5.67
N PHE A 19 18.39 -1.29 -5.82
CA PHE A 19 19.75 -1.80 -5.68
C PHE A 19 20.04 -2.34 -4.27
N PHE A 20 19.45 -1.75 -3.23
CA PHE A 20 19.56 -2.27 -1.86
C PHE A 20 18.77 -3.57 -1.67
N MET A 21 17.63 -3.71 -2.35
CA MET A 21 16.84 -4.94 -2.35
C MET A 21 17.55 -6.07 -3.11
N VAL A 22 18.15 -5.78 -4.27
CA VAL A 22 18.95 -6.73 -5.05
C VAL A 22 20.13 -7.23 -4.21
N ASP A 23 20.84 -6.34 -3.53
CA ASP A 23 21.95 -6.74 -2.66
C ASP A 23 21.47 -7.62 -1.48
N ALA A 24 20.30 -7.35 -0.91
CA ALA A 24 19.70 -8.21 0.12
C ALA A 24 19.38 -9.62 -0.41
N VAL A 25 18.81 -9.72 -1.61
CA VAL A 25 18.52 -11.01 -2.27
C VAL A 25 19.82 -11.76 -2.59
N ARG A 26 20.84 -11.06 -3.09
CA ARG A 26 22.15 -11.64 -3.39
C ARG A 26 22.80 -12.21 -2.14
N ARG A 27 22.83 -11.44 -1.04
CA ARG A 27 23.36 -11.89 0.25
C ARG A 27 22.61 -13.12 0.79
N LEU A 28 21.29 -13.18 0.60
CA LEU A 28 20.51 -14.35 0.98
C LEU A 28 20.92 -15.58 0.16
N ARG A 29 21.05 -15.42 -1.16
CA ARG A 29 21.47 -16.50 -2.07
C ARG A 29 22.87 -17.04 -1.75
N GLU A 30 23.78 -16.15 -1.34
CA GLU A 30 25.15 -16.53 -0.95
C GLU A 30 25.20 -17.22 0.42
N LYS A 31 24.41 -16.75 1.40
CA LYS A 31 24.50 -17.24 2.79
C LYS A 31 23.60 -18.43 3.08
N GLU A 32 22.37 -18.40 2.58
CA GLU A 32 21.32 -19.38 2.87
C GLU A 32 20.58 -19.75 1.58
N PRO A 33 21.25 -20.43 0.62
CA PRO A 33 20.69 -20.71 -0.71
C PRO A 33 19.38 -21.51 -0.66
N HIS A 34 19.20 -22.34 0.37
CA HIS A 34 17.99 -23.15 0.57
C HIS A 34 16.78 -22.33 1.05
N LEU A 35 16.97 -21.07 1.46
CA LEU A 35 15.91 -20.14 1.88
C LEU A 35 15.59 -19.08 0.82
N VAL A 36 16.18 -19.19 -0.39
CA VAL A 36 15.88 -18.26 -1.48
C VAL A 36 14.39 -18.37 -1.84
N PRO A 37 13.64 -17.25 -1.85
CA PRO A 37 12.21 -17.30 -2.11
C PRO A 37 11.93 -17.65 -3.56
N GLN A 38 10.89 -18.45 -3.78
CA GLN A 38 10.37 -18.76 -5.13
C GLN A 38 9.63 -17.57 -5.75
N VAL A 39 9.18 -16.61 -4.91
CA VAL A 39 8.44 -15.43 -5.33
C VAL A 39 8.63 -14.31 -4.30
N LEU A 40 8.80 -13.08 -4.79
CA LEU A 40 8.91 -11.88 -3.98
C LEU A 40 7.61 -11.08 -4.00
N PHE A 41 7.20 -10.65 -2.81
CA PHE A 41 6.14 -9.67 -2.63
C PHE A 41 6.74 -8.30 -2.34
N VAL A 42 6.43 -7.32 -3.18
CA VAL A 42 7.02 -5.98 -3.11
C VAL A 42 5.94 -4.97 -2.72
N ASP A 43 6.20 -4.18 -1.66
CA ASP A 43 5.32 -3.07 -1.25
C ASP A 43 5.45 -1.91 -2.26
N GLY A 44 4.72 -2.01 -3.36
CA GLY A 44 4.83 -1.10 -4.49
C GLY A 44 4.18 -1.68 -5.73
N ASN A 45 4.31 -0.96 -6.83
CA ASN A 45 3.71 -1.37 -8.10
C ASN A 45 4.66 -2.21 -8.95
N GLY A 46 4.09 -3.08 -9.77
CA GLY A 46 4.71 -3.71 -10.92
C GLY A 46 4.34 -2.96 -12.20
N VAL A 47 3.64 -3.63 -13.13
CA VAL A 47 3.23 -3.04 -14.42
C VAL A 47 2.19 -1.91 -14.28
N LEU A 48 1.49 -1.81 -13.14
CA LEU A 48 0.62 -0.68 -12.82
C LEU A 48 1.46 0.55 -12.44
N HIS A 49 2.08 1.16 -13.46
CA HIS A 49 3.09 2.20 -13.28
C HIS A 49 3.08 3.17 -14.45
N HIS A 50 3.53 4.42 -14.23
CA HIS A 50 3.56 5.48 -15.25
C HIS A 50 4.24 5.09 -16.57
N ARG A 51 5.14 4.10 -16.51
CA ARG A 51 5.90 3.56 -17.65
C ARG A 51 5.82 2.04 -17.76
N GLY A 52 4.81 1.41 -17.16
CA GLY A 52 4.70 -0.06 -17.14
C GLY A 52 5.81 -0.80 -16.35
N PHE A 53 6.70 -0.07 -15.68
CA PHE A 53 7.89 -0.65 -15.04
C PHE A 53 8.11 -0.10 -13.62
N GLY A 54 7.31 -0.60 -12.67
CA GLY A 54 7.43 -0.25 -11.25
C GLY A 54 8.55 -0.99 -10.53
N VAL A 55 8.66 -0.75 -9.21
CA VAL A 55 9.68 -1.36 -8.33
C VAL A 55 9.65 -2.90 -8.36
N ALA A 56 8.47 -3.51 -8.44
CA ALA A 56 8.35 -4.98 -8.48
C ALA A 56 8.87 -5.56 -9.81
N CYS A 57 8.65 -4.86 -10.93
CA CYS A 57 9.21 -5.25 -12.22
C CYS A 57 10.73 -5.12 -12.21
N HIS A 58 11.23 -3.97 -11.76
CA HIS A 58 12.65 -3.67 -11.74
C HIS A 58 13.43 -4.66 -10.85
N LEU A 59 12.92 -4.95 -9.64
CA LEU A 59 13.51 -5.95 -8.76
C LEU A 59 13.46 -7.35 -9.39
N GLY A 60 12.32 -7.74 -9.97
CA GLY A 60 12.15 -9.07 -10.57
C GLY A 60 13.10 -9.32 -11.73
N VAL A 61 13.25 -8.34 -12.64
CA VAL A 61 14.18 -8.45 -13.77
C VAL A 61 15.63 -8.55 -13.30
N LEU A 62 16.04 -7.74 -12.33
CA LEU A 62 17.43 -7.76 -11.85
C LEU A 62 17.79 -9.00 -11.00
N THR A 63 16.80 -9.60 -10.33
CA THR A 63 17.02 -10.80 -9.49
C THR A 63 16.71 -12.11 -10.21
N ASP A 64 16.06 -12.02 -11.36
CA ASP A 64 15.48 -13.12 -12.15
C ASP A 64 14.42 -13.95 -11.40
N LEU A 65 13.87 -13.40 -10.31
CA LEU A 65 12.85 -14.04 -9.48
C LEU A 65 11.43 -13.58 -9.85
N PRO A 66 10.42 -14.46 -9.76
CA PRO A 66 9.03 -14.05 -9.83
C PRO A 66 8.71 -12.96 -8.80
N CYS A 67 8.05 -11.90 -9.24
CA CYS A 67 7.75 -10.73 -8.41
C CYS A 67 6.29 -10.29 -8.56
N VAL A 68 5.67 -9.93 -7.44
CA VAL A 68 4.33 -9.36 -7.36
C VAL A 68 4.39 -8.00 -6.70
N GLY A 69 3.83 -6.99 -7.37
CA GLY A 69 3.63 -5.66 -6.80
C GLY A 69 2.33 -5.62 -6.00
N VAL A 70 2.41 -5.27 -4.72
CA VAL A 70 1.27 -5.10 -3.82
C VAL A 70 1.23 -3.66 -3.32
N ALA A 71 0.40 -2.84 -3.95
CA ALA A 71 0.22 -1.43 -3.56
C ALA A 71 -0.98 -1.23 -2.63
N LYS A 72 -0.83 -0.33 -1.66
CA LYS A 72 -1.88 0.01 -0.67
C LYS A 72 -2.84 1.10 -1.16
N LYS A 73 -2.50 1.78 -2.25
CA LYS A 73 -3.23 2.90 -2.88
C LYS A 73 -3.23 2.69 -4.39
N LEU A 74 -4.30 3.16 -5.06
CA LEU A 74 -4.36 3.19 -6.52
C LEU A 74 -3.35 4.21 -7.05
N LEU A 75 -2.51 3.80 -7.99
CA LEU A 75 -1.73 4.74 -8.77
C LEU A 75 -2.56 5.15 -10.00
N GLN A 76 -2.72 6.46 -10.20
CA GLN A 76 -3.54 7.02 -11.26
C GLN A 76 -2.72 7.16 -12.54
N VAL A 77 -2.80 6.16 -13.40
CA VAL A 77 -2.03 6.03 -14.66
C VAL A 77 -2.92 5.44 -15.74
N ASP A 78 -2.66 5.78 -17.00
CA ASP A 78 -3.44 5.28 -18.15
C ASP A 78 -4.95 5.42 -17.92
N GLY A 79 -5.43 6.61 -17.54
CA GLY A 79 -6.86 6.87 -17.28
C GLY A 79 -7.47 6.19 -16.05
N LEU A 80 -6.70 5.43 -15.26
CA LEU A 80 -7.17 4.93 -13.96
C LEU A 80 -7.30 6.08 -12.97
N GLU A 81 -8.47 6.21 -12.38
CA GLU A 81 -8.78 7.25 -11.40
C GLU A 81 -9.50 6.67 -10.19
N ASN A 82 -9.33 7.30 -9.03
CA ASN A 82 -10.11 6.96 -7.83
C ASN A 82 -11.51 7.62 -7.86
N SER A 83 -12.24 7.35 -8.94
CA SER A 83 -13.53 7.96 -9.28
C SER A 83 -14.70 7.38 -8.46
N ALA A 84 -15.90 7.94 -8.64
CA ALA A 84 -17.12 7.41 -8.03
C ALA A 84 -17.39 5.95 -8.47
N LEU A 85 -17.16 5.64 -9.76
CA LEU A 85 -17.28 4.29 -10.30
C LEU A 85 -16.30 3.32 -9.64
N HIS A 86 -15.06 3.75 -9.42
CA HIS A 86 -14.05 2.93 -8.72
C HIS A 86 -14.48 2.62 -7.29
N LYS A 87 -14.99 3.61 -6.57
CA LYS A 87 -15.52 3.44 -5.20
C LYS A 87 -16.73 2.50 -5.16
N GLU A 88 -17.61 2.57 -6.14
CA GLU A 88 -18.75 1.66 -6.23
C GLU A 88 -18.30 0.21 -6.48
N LYS A 89 -17.36 -0.02 -7.39
CA LYS A 89 -16.75 -1.34 -7.58
C LYS A 89 -16.12 -1.89 -6.30
N ILE A 90 -15.46 -1.04 -5.50
CA ILE A 90 -14.93 -1.44 -4.19
C ILE A 90 -16.06 -1.85 -3.23
N ARG A 91 -17.18 -1.11 -3.23
CA ARG A 91 -18.35 -1.40 -2.38
C ARG A 91 -19.02 -2.74 -2.74
N LEU A 92 -18.89 -3.17 -4.00
CA LEU A 92 -19.39 -4.47 -4.47
C LEU A 92 -18.55 -5.66 -4.01
N LEU A 93 -17.29 -5.46 -3.59
CA LEU A 93 -16.45 -6.52 -3.01
C LEU A 93 -17.01 -6.92 -1.63
N ARG A 94 -17.50 -8.15 -1.46
CA ARG A 94 -18.21 -8.62 -0.25
C ARG A 94 -17.35 -9.47 0.67
N ALA A 95 -16.47 -10.30 0.14
CA ALA A 95 -15.64 -11.24 0.89
C ALA A 95 -14.14 -11.08 0.58
N GLY A 96 -13.29 -11.63 1.43
CA GLY A 96 -11.87 -11.83 1.16
C GLY A 96 -11.68 -12.70 -0.08
N GLY A 97 -10.82 -12.23 -0.99
CA GLY A 97 -10.59 -12.86 -2.30
C GLY A 97 -11.34 -12.20 -3.43
N ASP A 98 -12.43 -11.47 -3.15
CA ASP A 98 -13.17 -10.74 -4.19
C ASP A 98 -12.24 -9.71 -4.84
N SER A 99 -12.34 -9.58 -6.16
CA SER A 99 -11.48 -8.67 -6.92
C SER A 99 -12.12 -8.21 -8.22
N PHE A 100 -11.67 -7.06 -8.75
CA PHE A 100 -12.06 -6.56 -10.07
C PHE A 100 -10.87 -5.98 -10.86
N PRO A 101 -10.90 -6.03 -12.21
CA PRO A 101 -9.80 -5.58 -13.05
C PRO A 101 -9.63 -4.07 -13.06
N LEU A 102 -8.36 -3.65 -13.07
CA LEU A 102 -7.92 -2.28 -13.25
C LEU A 102 -7.56 -2.11 -14.72
N MET A 103 -8.59 -1.86 -15.54
CA MET A 103 -8.44 -1.61 -16.97
C MET A 103 -8.10 -0.14 -17.19
N GLY A 104 -6.96 0.12 -17.82
CA GLY A 104 -6.58 1.46 -18.25
C GLY A 104 -7.37 1.94 -19.47
N GLY A 105 -7.26 3.23 -19.79
CA GLY A 105 -7.90 3.86 -20.94
C GLY A 105 -7.44 3.27 -22.28
N SER A 106 -6.25 2.68 -22.32
CA SER A 106 -5.76 1.88 -23.45
C SER A 106 -6.52 0.56 -23.69
N GLY A 107 -7.37 0.12 -22.75
CA GLY A 107 -7.99 -1.20 -22.73
C GLY A 107 -7.12 -2.29 -22.07
N THR A 108 -5.88 -1.96 -21.69
CA THR A 108 -4.96 -2.89 -21.04
C THR A 108 -5.35 -3.12 -19.57
N VAL A 109 -5.36 -4.37 -19.11
CA VAL A 109 -5.50 -4.68 -17.68
C VAL A 109 -4.14 -4.52 -16.99
N LEU A 110 -4.00 -3.47 -16.18
CA LEU A 110 -2.75 -3.13 -15.49
C LEU A 110 -2.60 -3.83 -14.13
N GLY A 111 -3.69 -4.37 -13.59
CA GLY A 111 -3.70 -5.05 -12.31
C GLY A 111 -5.11 -5.41 -11.84
N MET A 112 -5.22 -5.77 -10.57
CA MET A 112 -6.48 -6.11 -9.91
C MET A 112 -6.61 -5.37 -8.58
N ALA A 113 -7.80 -4.83 -8.32
CA ALA A 113 -8.17 -4.42 -6.97
C ALA A 113 -8.65 -5.68 -6.23
N LEU A 114 -7.99 -6.02 -5.12
CA LEU A 114 -8.26 -7.21 -4.32
C LEU A 114 -8.74 -6.81 -2.92
N ARG A 115 -9.91 -7.28 -2.51
CA ARG A 115 -10.30 -7.31 -1.10
C ARG A 115 -9.55 -8.46 -0.43
N SER A 116 -8.48 -8.14 0.27
CA SER A 116 -7.55 -9.15 0.79
C SER A 116 -7.98 -9.84 2.08
N HIS A 117 -8.98 -9.30 2.78
CA HIS A 117 -9.42 -9.82 4.07
C HIS A 117 -10.84 -9.37 4.40
N ASP A 118 -11.64 -10.21 5.06
CA ASP A 118 -13.05 -9.92 5.38
C ASP A 118 -13.21 -8.67 6.25
N HIS A 119 -12.36 -8.51 7.26
CA HIS A 119 -12.38 -7.33 8.15
C HIS A 119 -11.80 -6.03 7.55
N SER A 120 -11.52 -5.96 6.24
CA SER A 120 -11.07 -4.73 5.60
C SER A 120 -11.81 -4.43 4.30
N THR A 121 -12.33 -3.22 4.19
CA THR A 121 -12.97 -2.71 2.98
C THR A 121 -12.00 -2.01 2.02
N LYS A 122 -10.77 -1.71 2.47
CA LYS A 122 -9.76 -1.03 1.65
C LYS A 122 -8.99 -2.07 0.84
N PRO A 123 -9.13 -2.13 -0.50
CA PRO A 123 -8.46 -3.13 -1.30
C PRO A 123 -6.94 -2.93 -1.33
N LEU A 124 -6.25 -3.96 -1.79
CA LEU A 124 -4.90 -3.89 -2.32
C LEU A 124 -4.96 -3.78 -3.83
N TYR A 125 -3.96 -3.16 -4.43
CA TYR A 125 -3.81 -3.05 -5.87
C TYR A 125 -2.65 -3.95 -6.28
N VAL A 126 -3.00 -5.12 -6.82
CA VAL A 126 -2.05 -6.17 -7.19
C VAL A 126 -1.69 -6.00 -8.67
N SER A 127 -0.41 -6.02 -8.99
CA SER A 127 0.09 -5.94 -10.36
C SER A 127 1.27 -6.88 -10.57
N VAL A 128 1.41 -7.40 -11.79
CA VAL A 128 2.51 -8.27 -12.16
C VAL A 128 3.83 -7.51 -12.04
N GLY A 129 4.82 -8.09 -11.38
CA GLY A 129 6.21 -7.62 -11.42
C GLY A 129 7.00 -8.35 -12.51
N HIS A 130 7.23 -9.65 -12.32
CA HIS A 130 8.04 -10.47 -13.23
C HIS A 130 7.66 -11.95 -13.13
N LYS A 131 7.77 -12.70 -14.24
CA LYS A 131 7.58 -14.18 -14.34
C LYS A 131 6.35 -14.76 -13.64
N MET A 132 5.24 -14.02 -13.59
CA MET A 132 3.99 -14.49 -12.99
C MET A 132 2.78 -13.88 -13.71
N SER A 133 1.71 -14.65 -13.89
CA SER A 133 0.45 -14.12 -14.43
C SER A 133 -0.28 -13.27 -13.38
N LEU A 134 -1.13 -12.35 -13.82
CA LEU A 134 -1.90 -11.50 -12.91
C LEU A 134 -2.85 -12.33 -12.03
N GLU A 135 -3.51 -13.34 -12.60
CA GLU A 135 -4.41 -14.23 -11.86
C GLU A 135 -3.67 -14.98 -10.74
N ALA A 136 -2.51 -15.57 -11.05
CA ALA A 136 -1.69 -16.27 -10.06
C ALA A 136 -1.21 -15.31 -8.97
N ALA A 137 -0.80 -14.10 -9.35
CA ALA A 137 -0.38 -13.06 -8.42
C ALA A 137 -1.48 -12.67 -7.44
N VAL A 138 -2.73 -12.49 -7.90
CA VAL A 138 -3.88 -12.17 -7.03
C VAL A 138 -4.18 -13.32 -6.08
N ARG A 139 -4.29 -14.56 -6.61
CA ARG A 139 -4.57 -15.75 -5.80
C ARG A 139 -3.53 -15.97 -4.72
N LEU A 140 -2.25 -15.85 -5.07
CA LEU A 140 -1.15 -16.00 -4.13
C LEU A 140 -1.15 -14.85 -3.10
N THR A 141 -1.40 -13.61 -3.53
CA THR A 141 -1.53 -12.47 -2.62
C THR A 141 -2.59 -12.72 -1.57
N HIS A 142 -3.78 -13.17 -1.98
CA HIS A 142 -4.87 -13.51 -1.07
C HIS A 142 -4.48 -14.66 -0.13
N GLY A 143 -3.89 -15.73 -0.64
CA GLY A 143 -3.42 -16.87 0.18
C GLY A 143 -2.37 -16.49 1.22
N CYS A 144 -1.61 -15.41 1.02
CA CYS A 144 -0.66 -14.88 1.99
C CYS A 144 -1.27 -13.88 2.99
N CYS A 145 -2.57 -13.57 2.93
CA CYS A 145 -3.22 -12.58 3.79
C CYS A 145 -3.84 -13.20 5.04
N ARG A 146 -3.09 -13.21 6.15
CA ARG A 146 -3.67 -13.43 7.50
C ARG A 146 -4.37 -12.17 8.07
N PHE A 147 -4.03 -11.02 7.51
CA PHE A 147 -4.62 -9.71 7.77
C PHE A 147 -4.81 -8.99 6.43
N ARG A 148 -5.22 -7.72 6.44
CA ARG A 148 -5.31 -6.92 5.21
C ARG A 148 -4.02 -6.93 4.37
N ILE A 149 -2.85 -6.85 5.00
CA ILE A 149 -1.55 -6.81 4.29
C ILE A 149 -1.00 -8.25 4.23
N PRO A 150 -0.50 -8.73 3.07
CA PRO A 150 0.09 -10.06 2.98
C PRO A 150 1.24 -10.21 3.96
N GLU A 151 1.36 -11.38 4.59
CA GLU A 151 2.36 -11.63 5.63
C GLU A 151 3.78 -11.25 5.21
N PRO A 152 4.29 -11.61 4.01
CA PRO A 152 5.65 -11.22 3.61
C PRO A 152 5.88 -9.70 3.65
N VAL A 153 4.92 -8.92 3.12
CA VAL A 153 4.99 -7.45 3.10
C VAL A 153 4.86 -6.87 4.50
N ARG A 154 3.92 -7.40 5.30
CA ARG A 154 3.68 -6.96 6.68
C ARG A 154 4.91 -7.19 7.57
N GLN A 155 5.52 -8.35 7.42
CA GLN A 155 6.70 -8.78 8.17
C GLN A 155 7.94 -7.94 7.82
N ALA A 156 8.10 -7.57 6.55
CA ALA A 156 9.14 -6.65 6.11
C ALA A 156 8.95 -5.23 6.70
N ASP A 157 7.73 -4.68 6.66
CA ASP A 157 7.41 -3.35 7.22
C ASP A 157 7.63 -3.29 8.75
N ILE A 158 7.23 -4.33 9.49
CA ILE A 158 7.46 -4.41 10.95
C ILE A 158 8.96 -4.42 11.26
N ARG A 159 9.74 -5.23 10.55
CA ARG A 159 11.20 -5.34 10.77
C ARG A 159 11.93 -4.06 10.40
N SER A 160 11.58 -3.43 9.27
CA SER A 160 12.23 -2.18 8.84
C SER A 160 11.95 -1.04 9.81
N ARG A 161 10.70 -0.85 10.24
CA ARG A 161 10.34 0.12 11.28
C ARG A 161 11.04 -0.16 12.61
N GLY A 162 11.09 -1.44 13.02
CA GLY A 162 11.79 -1.86 14.23
C GLY A 162 13.29 -1.55 14.16
N TYR A 163 13.93 -1.76 13.01
CA TYR A 163 15.33 -1.40 12.79
C TYR A 163 15.56 0.10 12.93
N ILE A 164 14.74 0.93 12.27
CA ILE A 164 14.86 2.40 12.35
C ILE A 164 14.71 2.90 13.80
N ARG A 165 13.72 2.42 14.55
CA ARG A 165 13.53 2.81 15.96
C ARG A 165 14.74 2.47 16.82
N ARG A 166 15.31 1.28 16.65
CA ARG A 166 16.50 0.84 17.41
C ARG A 166 17.73 1.66 17.04
N THR A 167 17.96 1.91 15.76
CA THR A 167 19.18 2.58 15.30
C THR A 167 19.18 4.09 15.52
N LEU A 168 18.01 4.74 15.45
CA LEU A 168 17.89 6.19 15.68
C LEU A 168 17.61 6.55 17.15
N GLY A 169 17.56 5.58 18.06
CA GLY A 169 17.32 5.85 19.49
C GLY A 169 15.93 6.44 19.78
N ILE A 170 14.95 6.29 18.89
CA ILE A 170 13.55 6.72 19.11
C ILE A 170 12.84 5.65 19.97
N GLY A 171 13.46 5.34 21.10
CA GLY A 171 12.95 4.47 22.15
C GLY A 171 12.28 5.30 23.23
N GLY A 172 11.13 5.89 22.90
CA GLY A 172 10.19 6.28 23.95
C GLY A 172 9.46 5.02 24.41
N ALA A 173 9.69 4.59 25.65
CA ALA A 173 8.78 3.67 26.33
C ALA A 173 7.34 4.23 26.21
N PRO A 174 6.29 3.40 26.10
CA PRO A 174 4.95 3.91 26.31
C PRO A 174 4.90 4.44 27.75
N ALA A 175 4.63 5.73 27.92
CA ALA A 175 4.40 6.30 29.23
C ALA A 175 3.31 5.46 29.93
N PRO A 176 3.49 5.07 31.21
CA PRO A 176 2.46 4.36 31.94
C PRO A 176 1.19 5.21 31.93
N GLY A 177 0.06 4.55 31.63
CA GLY A 177 -1.19 5.18 31.26
C GLY A 177 -1.56 6.35 32.17
N ARG A 178 -1.61 7.56 31.60
CA ARG A 178 -2.42 8.61 32.18
C ARG A 178 -3.88 8.19 32.04
N GLU A 179 -4.45 7.86 33.18
CA GLU A 179 -5.86 7.67 33.45
C GLU A 179 -6.69 8.66 32.61
N ARG A 180 -7.68 8.13 31.88
CA ARG A 180 -8.61 8.94 31.08
C ARG A 180 -9.39 9.85 32.03
N SER A 181 -8.89 11.07 32.21
CA SER A 181 -9.65 12.12 32.87
C SER A 181 -10.94 12.36 32.07
N ARG A 182 -12.07 12.19 32.78
CA ARG A 182 -13.43 12.28 32.25
C ARG A 182 -13.60 13.62 31.53
N LYS A 183 -13.96 13.59 30.24
CA LYS A 183 -14.39 14.78 29.51
C LYS A 183 -15.63 15.36 30.20
N ALA A 184 -15.53 16.57 30.73
CA ALA A 184 -16.67 17.36 31.18
C ALA A 184 -17.65 17.60 30.01
N PRO A 185 -18.98 17.64 30.25
CA PRO A 185 -19.94 17.86 29.19
C PRO A 185 -19.84 19.32 28.69
N ARG A 186 -19.94 19.51 27.37
CA ARG A 186 -20.10 20.83 26.76
C ARG A 186 -21.44 21.44 27.20
N PRO A 187 -21.51 22.75 27.52
CA PRO A 187 -22.77 23.38 27.87
C PRO A 187 -23.74 23.39 26.68
N ARG A 188 -25.01 23.12 27.00
CA ARG A 188 -26.15 23.13 26.08
C ARG A 188 -26.40 24.55 25.60
N ALA A 189 -26.55 24.72 24.28
CA ALA A 189 -27.17 25.90 23.69
C ALA A 189 -28.70 25.74 23.73
N CYS A 190 -29.39 26.88 23.95
CA CYS A 190 -30.78 27.26 23.56
C CYS A 190 -31.36 28.24 24.60
N PRO A 191 -32.40 29.07 24.29
CA PRO A 191 -33.24 29.08 23.09
C PRO A 191 -33.48 30.47 22.43
N GLU A 192 -34.29 30.45 21.38
CA GLU A 192 -34.72 31.50 20.44
C GLU A 192 -35.69 32.57 20.99
N GLY A 193 -35.86 33.65 20.21
CA GLY A 193 -36.90 34.69 20.28
C GLY A 193 -36.28 36.09 20.49
N VAL A 194 -36.56 37.15 19.74
CA VAL A 194 -37.80 37.62 19.09
C VAL A 194 -37.46 38.61 17.94
N SER A 195 -38.33 38.61 16.92
CA SER A 195 -38.65 39.64 15.91
C SER A 195 -38.22 41.09 16.20
N GLU A 196 -37.69 41.82 15.20
CA GLU A 196 -38.35 43.02 14.65
C GLU A 196 -37.68 43.58 13.39
N GLU A 197 -38.52 44.30 12.65
CA GLU A 197 -38.41 44.87 11.31
C GLU A 197 -37.55 46.14 11.18
N LEU A 198 -37.16 46.39 9.92
CA LEU A 198 -37.13 47.69 9.22
C LEU A 198 -36.01 48.73 9.43
N ALA A 199 -35.66 49.30 8.26
CA ALA A 199 -35.21 50.66 7.97
C ALA A 199 -33.70 50.99 8.00
N GLY A 200 -33.12 51.06 6.79
CA GLY A 200 -32.78 52.38 6.22
C GLY A 200 -31.33 52.90 6.33
N LEU A 201 -30.85 53.34 5.16
CA LEU A 201 -30.04 54.55 4.90
C LEU A 201 -28.51 54.43 4.79
N TRP A 202 -28.09 54.71 3.53
CA TRP A 202 -26.80 55.09 2.93
C TRP A 202 -25.75 54.01 2.67
#